data_AF-A0A562QHP4-F1
#
_entry.id   AF-A0A562QHP4-F1
#
_cell.length_a   1.000
_cell.length_b   1.000
_cell.length_c   1.000
_cell.angle_alpha   90.00
_cell.angle_beta   90.00
_cell.angle_gamma   90.00
#
_symmetry.space_group_name_H-M   'P 1'
#
loop_
_entity.id
_entity.type
_entity.pdbx_description
1 polymer ?
#
loop_
_entity_poly.entity_id
_entity_poly.type
_entity_poly.pdbx_seq_one_letter_code
_entity_poly.pdbx_strand_id
1 'polypeptide(L)' 'MRSSSRQQMHHHSLQPLFNMDYHNFMEREGQQTNLELASEFGLSLRDVKTLKNKLNRN' A
#
# COMPACT_ATOMS: atom_id res chain seq x y z
N MET A 1 -12.02 5.81 32.33
CA MET A 1 -12.56 5.99 30.96
C MET A 1 -11.45 5.67 29.97
N ARG A 2 -11.68 4.71 29.08
CA ARG A 2 -10.75 4.32 28.01
C ARG A 2 -10.90 5.31 26.86
N SER A 3 -9.84 6.03 26.51
CA SER A 3 -9.74 6.70 25.22
C SER A 3 -8.34 6.49 24.67
N SER A 4 -8.25 5.53 23.77
CA SER A 4 -7.08 5.10 23.02
C SER A 4 -6.66 6.17 22.00
N SER A 5 -6.09 7.27 22.48
CA SER A 5 -5.52 8.31 21.64
C SER A 5 -4.03 8.02 21.39
N ARG A 6 -3.73 7.28 20.32
CA ARG A 6 -2.51 7.39 19.46
C ARG A 6 -2.26 6.10 18.65
N GLN A 7 -3.25 5.67 17.87
CA GLN A 7 -3.01 4.77 16.75
C GLN A 7 -3.62 5.36 15.47
N GLN A 8 -3.29 6.62 15.23
CA GLN A 8 -3.44 7.29 13.95
C GLN A 8 -2.12 8.04 13.76
N MET A 9 -1.62 8.12 12.52
CA MET A 9 -0.33 8.71 12.11
C MET A 9 0.84 7.72 11.98
N HIS A 10 0.67 6.62 11.23
CA HIS A 10 1.82 5.85 10.74
C HIS A 10 1.74 5.49 9.25
N HIS A 11 1.30 6.42 8.40
CA HIS A 11 1.33 6.19 6.95
C HIS A 11 1.70 7.38 6.05
N HIS A 12 2.08 8.53 6.61
CA HIS A 12 2.26 9.75 5.82
C HIS A 12 3.71 10.02 5.35
N SER A 13 4.58 9.01 5.27
CA SER A 13 5.99 9.22 4.89
C SER A 13 6.46 8.41 3.68
N LEU A 14 5.60 7.62 3.03
CA LEU A 14 5.89 7.02 1.74
C LEU A 14 5.41 7.97 0.63
N GLN A 15 6.21 9.02 0.46
CA GLN A 15 6.58 9.68 -0.80
C GLN A 15 5.59 9.60 -1.98
N PRO A 16 5.30 10.71 -2.67
CA PRO A 16 4.39 10.80 -3.84
C PRO A 16 4.91 10.09 -5.11
N LEU A 17 5.84 9.14 -4.97
CA LEU A 17 6.45 8.35 -6.06
C LEU A 17 5.43 7.53 -6.83
N PHE A 18 4.32 7.15 -6.20
CA PHE A 18 3.21 6.47 -6.85
C PHE A 18 1.96 7.31 -6.65
N ASN A 19 1.44 7.86 -7.74
CA ASN A 19 0.26 8.74 -7.74
C ASN A 19 -1.02 7.91 -7.62
N MET A 20 -1.08 7.08 -6.58
CA MET A 20 -1.94 5.91 -6.47
C MET A 20 -2.54 5.83 -5.07
N ASP A 21 -3.77 5.34 -5.00
CA ASP A 21 -4.43 5.09 -3.73
C ASP A 21 -3.82 3.87 -3.02
N TYR A 22 -2.93 4.13 -2.07
CA TYR A 22 -2.25 3.12 -1.28
C TYR A 22 -3.21 2.33 -0.38
N HIS A 23 -4.28 2.96 0.12
CA HIS A 23 -5.27 2.27 0.93
C HIS A 23 -6.00 1.21 0.10
N ASN A 24 -6.40 1.59 -1.12
CA ASN A 24 -7.06 0.67 -2.04
C ASN A 24 -6.14 -0.48 -2.45
N PHE A 25 -4.85 -0.20 -2.66
CA PHE A 25 -3.84 -1.23 -2.92
C PHE A 25 -3.69 -2.21 -1.76
N MET A 26 -3.63 -1.71 -0.53
CA MET A 26 -3.53 -2.55 0.66
C MET A 26 -4.69 -3.54 0.79
N GLU A 27 -5.91 -3.08 0.52
CA GLU A 27 -7.10 -3.94 0.56
C GLU A 27 -7.09 -5.00 -0.54
N ARG A 28 -6.58 -4.65 -1.73
CA ARG A 28 -6.58 -5.53 -2.90
C ARG A 28 -5.37 -6.45 -3.00
N GLU A 29 -4.24 -6.10 -2.40
CA GLU A 29 -2.99 -6.85 -2.52
C GLU A 29 -3.09 -8.29 -2.01
N GLY A 30 -3.97 -8.55 -1.03
CA GLY A 30 -4.24 -9.89 -0.51
C GLY A 30 -5.23 -10.72 -1.33
N GLN A 31 -5.93 -10.11 -2.30
CA GLN A 31 -6.95 -10.78 -3.12
C GLN A 31 -6.56 -10.88 -4.60
N GLN A 32 -5.78 -9.94 -5.09
CA GLN A 32 -5.41 -9.83 -6.51
C GLN A 32 -3.97 -10.28 -6.77
N THR A 33 -3.72 -10.75 -7.98
CA THR A 33 -2.37 -11.08 -8.45
C THR A 33 -1.57 -9.81 -8.75
N ASN A 34 -0.24 -9.94 -8.76
CA ASN A 34 0.65 -8.80 -9.05
C ASN A 34 0.36 -8.17 -10.44
N LEU A 35 -0.14 -8.96 -11.39
CA LEU A 35 -0.49 -8.51 -12.75
C LEU A 35 -1.75 -7.63 -12.74
N GLU A 36 -2.76 -8.04 -11.99
CA GLU A 36 -4.02 -7.29 -11.83
C GLU A 36 -3.75 -5.96 -11.13
N LEU A 37 -2.97 -5.99 -10.04
CA LEU A 37 -2.54 -4.79 -9.32
C LEU A 37 -1.75 -3.84 -10.23
N ALA A 38 -0.82 -4.36 -11.04
CA ALA A 38 -0.06 -3.55 -11.98
C ALA A 38 -0.97 -2.85 -13.00
N SER A 39 -1.96 -3.58 -13.52
CA SER A 39 -2.88 -3.06 -14.54
C SER A 39 -3.89 -2.06 -13.96
N GLU A 40 -4.44 -2.33 -12.79
CA GLU A 40 -5.45 -1.49 -12.12
C GLU A 40 -4.86 -0.18 -11.60
N PHE A 41 -3.63 -0.21 -11.09
CA PHE A 41 -2.98 0.96 -10.51
C PHE A 41 -1.98 1.65 -11.46
N GLY A 42 -1.86 1.17 -12.70
CA GLY A 42 -0.92 1.75 -13.68
C GLY A 42 0.55 1.61 -13.25
N LEU A 43 0.88 0.55 -12.52
CA LEU A 43 2.21 0.29 -11.99
C LEU A 43 2.94 -0.77 -12.82
N SER A 44 4.27 -0.75 -12.77
CA SER A 44 5.03 -1.90 -13.25
C SER A 44 4.95 -3.06 -12.24
N LEU A 45 5.11 -4.30 -12.73
CA LEU A 45 5.23 -5.48 -11.86
C LEU A 45 6.36 -5.35 -10.83
N ARG A 46 7.41 -4.60 -11.17
CA ARG A 46 8.55 -4.32 -10.28
C ARG A 46 8.14 -3.41 -9.13
N ASP A 47 7.32 -2.41 -9.41
CA ASP A 47 6.81 -1.47 -8.41
C ASP A 47 5.85 -2.17 -7.46
N VAL A 48 4.93 -3.00 -7.98
CA VAL A 48 4.04 -3.84 -7.18
C VAL A 48 4.83 -4.73 -6.22
N LYS A 49 5.89 -5.39 -6.71
CA LYS A 49 6.76 -6.22 -5.86
C LYS A 49 7.52 -5.41 -4.81
N THR A 50 7.94 -4.19 -5.15
CA THR A 50 8.61 -3.27 -4.23
C THR A 50 7.67 -2.78 -3.14
N LEU A 51 6.43 -2.45 -3.50
CA LEU A 51 5.35 -2.10 -2.57
C LEU A 51 5.05 -3.24 -1.60
N LYS A 52 4.85 -4.47 -2.09
CA LYS A 52 4.65 -5.67 -1.27
C LYS A 52 5.80 -5.93 -0.30
N ASN A 53 7.04 -5.80 -0.76
CA ASN A 53 8.21 -5.97 0.10
C ASN A 53 8.33 -4.89 1.17
N LYS A 54 7.93 -3.64 0.88
CA LYS A 54 7.90 -2.56 1.87
C LYS A 54 6.81 -2.80 2.91
N LEU A 55 5.66 -3.30 2.48
CA LEU A 55 4.54 -3.66 3.35
C LEU A 55 4.85 -4.78 4.32
N ASN A 56 5.52 -5.83 3.85
CA ASN A 56 5.88 -6.97 4.68
C ASN A 56 7.01 -6.64 5.70
N ARG A 57 7.75 -5.55 5.47
CA ARG A 57 8.89 -5.13 6.31
C ARG A 57 8.50 -4.27 7.52
N ASN A 58 7.24 -3.86 7.66
CA ASN A 58 6.77 -2.96 8.72
C ASN A 58 5.62 -3.58 9.50
#